data_AF-A0A519XSJ6-F1
#
_entry.id   AF-A0A519XSJ6-F1
#
_cell.length_a   1.000
_cell.length_b   1.000
_cell.length_c   1.000
_cell.angle_alpha   90.00
_cell.angle_beta   90.00
_cell.angle_gamma   90.00
#
_symmetry.space_group_name_H-M   'P 1'
#
loop_
_entity.id
_entity.type
_entity.pdbx_description
1 polymer ?
#
loop_
_entity_poly.entity_id
_entity_poly.type
_entity_poly.pdbx_seq_one_letter_code
_entity_poly.pdbx_strand_id
1 'polypeptide(L)'
;ILLSEVGYYWSPADLARAADLMLAALAPGAQLLLVHWTPVVPDYPQTGDEVHDFFLQQATEQGVIKHLHGHRADKYRLDLFERIATA
;
A
#
# COMPACT_ATOMS: atom_id res chain seq x y z
N ILE A 1 9.87 -2.56 3.39
CA ILE A 1 8.90 -2.13 4.43
C ILE A 1 7.69 -3.06 4.38
N LEU A 2 7.15 -3.43 5.53
CA LEU A 2 5.89 -4.19 5.64
C LEU A 2 4.84 -3.27 6.28
N LEU A 3 3.72 -3.04 5.57
CA LEU A 3 2.55 -2.35 6.10
C LEU A 3 1.43 -3.38 6.30
N SER A 4 1.28 -3.86 7.53
CA SER A 4 0.33 -4.91 7.88
C SER A 4 -0.72 -4.38 8.85
N GLU A 5 -2.00 -4.51 8.50
CA GLU A 5 -3.15 -4.26 9.38
C GLU A 5 -3.22 -2.87 10.02
N VAL A 6 -2.52 -1.87 9.45
CA VAL A 6 -2.48 -0.51 10.03
C VAL A 6 -2.89 0.60 9.07
N GLY A 7 -2.84 0.39 7.75
CA GLY A 7 -3.10 1.46 6.78
C GLY A 7 -4.54 1.99 6.83
N TYR A 8 -5.50 1.14 7.20
CA TYR A 8 -6.91 1.51 7.29
C TYR A 8 -7.28 2.30 8.54
N TYR A 9 -6.37 2.43 9.52
CA TYR A 9 -6.58 3.29 10.71
C TYR A 9 -6.24 4.75 10.42
N TRP A 10 -5.52 5.01 9.33
CA TRP A 10 -5.14 6.34 8.94
C TRP A 10 -6.26 7.00 8.14
N SER A 11 -6.40 8.32 8.31
CA SER A 11 -7.18 9.10 7.36
C SER A 11 -6.56 9.01 5.96
N PRO A 12 -7.32 9.26 4.87
CA PRO A 12 -6.74 9.30 3.52
C PRO A 12 -5.53 10.25 3.41
N ALA A 13 -5.56 11.38 4.12
CA ALA A 13 -4.46 12.34 4.14
C ALA A 13 -3.21 11.79 4.88
N ASP A 14 -3.41 11.09 5.99
CA ASP A 14 -2.31 10.43 6.71
C ASP A 14 -1.75 9.24 5.95
N LEU A 15 -2.59 8.48 5.23
CA LEU A 15 -2.14 7.40 4.35
C LEU A 15 -1.25 7.93 3.23
N ALA A 16 -1.65 9.03 2.58
CA ALA A 16 -0.84 9.68 1.56
C ALA A 16 0.51 10.16 2.12
N ARG A 17 0.50 10.84 3.27
CA ARG A 17 1.72 11.30 3.94
C ARG A 17 2.62 10.12 4.34
N ALA A 18 2.05 9.04 4.87
CA ALA A 18 2.81 7.85 5.24
C ALA A 18 3.40 7.16 4.01
N ALA A 19 2.66 7.09 2.90
CA ALA A 19 3.13 6.56 1.64
C ALA A 19 4.33 7.34 1.13
N ASP A 20 4.27 8.68 1.09
CA ASP A 20 5.40 9.53 0.68
C ASP A 20 6.66 9.23 1.51
N LEU A 21 6.51 9.15 2.83
CA LEU A 21 7.62 8.85 3.74
C LEU A 21 8.19 7.44 3.53
N MET A 22 7.32 6.42 3.39
CA MET A 22 7.75 5.05 3.13
C MET A 22 8.47 4.94 1.79
N LEU A 23 7.93 5.56 0.74
CA LEU A 23 8.50 5.52 -0.60
C LEU A 23 9.83 6.29 -0.69
N ALA A 24 9.98 7.39 0.04
CA ALA A 24 11.25 8.11 0.15
C ALA A 24 12.32 7.32 0.94
N ALA A 25 11.90 6.48 1.89
CA ALA A 25 12.82 5.66 2.69
C ALA A 25 13.30 4.39 1.96
N LEU A 26 12.58 3.93 0.93
CA LEU A 26 12.95 2.75 0.16
C LEU A 26 14.05 3.07 -0.86
N ALA A 27 15.18 2.36 -0.77
CA ALA A 27 16.20 2.35 -1.81
C ALA A 27 15.66 1.67 -3.09
N PRO A 28 16.21 1.98 -4.28
CA PRO A 28 15.87 1.24 -5.50
C PRO A 28 16.04 -0.28 -5.34
N GLY A 29 15.06 -1.05 -5.81
CA GLY A 29 14.98 -2.51 -5.63
C GLY A 29 14.44 -2.96 -4.25
N ALA A 30 14.25 -2.05 -3.29
CA ALA A 30 13.64 -2.39 -2.01
C ALA A 30 12.13 -2.57 -2.15
N GLN A 31 11.56 -3.46 -1.34
CA GLN A 31 10.16 -3.87 -1.47
C GLN A 31 9.26 -3.25 -0.41
N LEU A 32 8.00 -3.01 -0.78
CA LEU A 32 6.89 -2.66 0.09
C LEU A 32 5.83 -3.76 -0.03
N LEU A 33 5.55 -4.46 1.07
CA LEU A 33 4.47 -5.44 1.14
C LEU A 33 3.31 -4.86 1.94
N LEU A 34 2.11 -4.90 1.37
CA LEU A 34 0.86 -4.57 2.04
C LEU A 34 0.13 -5.85 2.45
N VAL A 35 -0.44 -5.87 3.65
CA VAL A 35 -1.26 -6.99 4.14
C VAL A 35 -2.43 -6.42 4.94
N HIS A 36 -3.67 -6.63 4.49
CA HIS A 36 -4.84 -6.16 5.22
C HIS A 36 -5.99 -7.15 5.20
N TRP A 37 -6.70 -7.23 6.32
CA TRP A 37 -8.06 -7.74 6.40
C TRP A 37 -9.02 -6.93 5.50
N THR A 38 -9.85 -7.61 4.71
CA THR A 38 -10.73 -6.97 3.71
C THR A 38 -12.18 -6.76 4.15
N PRO A 39 -12.77 -7.54 5.09
CA PRO A 39 -14.10 -7.23 5.58
C PRO A 39 -14.21 -5.84 6.22
N VAL A 40 -15.28 -5.15 5.86
CA VAL A 40 -15.56 -3.77 6.28
C VAL A 40 -15.74 -3.70 7.79
N VAL A 41 -15.07 -2.72 8.40
CA VAL A 41 -15.26 -2.35 9.80
C VAL A 41 -15.79 -0.91 9.81
N PRO A 42 -17.07 -0.67 10.20
CA PRO A 42 -17.70 0.64 10.06
C PRO A 42 -17.00 1.80 10.76
N ASP A 43 -16.26 1.52 11.83
CA ASP A 43 -15.59 2.54 12.65
C ASP A 43 -14.20 2.93 12.12
N TYR A 44 -13.71 2.29 11.05
CA TYR A 44 -12.40 2.61 10.47
C TYR A 44 -12.54 3.69 9.38
N PRO A 45 -11.57 4.62 9.28
CA PRO A 45 -11.58 5.64 8.23
C PRO A 45 -11.62 5.09 6.81
N GLN A 46 -11.05 3.89 6.61
CA GLN A 46 -10.89 3.25 5.31
C GLN A 46 -11.02 1.73 5.48
N THR A 47 -11.18 1.02 4.37
CA THR A 47 -11.15 -0.44 4.28
C THR A 47 -9.75 -0.93 3.88
N GLY A 48 -9.46 -2.21 4.09
CA GLY A 48 -8.23 -2.81 3.58
C GLY A 48 -8.11 -2.70 2.06
N ASP A 49 -9.22 -2.83 1.33
CA ASP A 49 -9.21 -2.71 -0.14
C ASP A 49 -8.85 -1.28 -0.60
N GLU A 50 -9.39 -0.24 0.04
CA GLU A 50 -9.06 1.15 -0.28
C GLU A 50 -7.58 1.48 -0.06
N VAL A 51 -6.95 0.93 0.98
CA VAL A 51 -5.51 1.08 1.21
C VAL A 51 -4.71 0.49 0.06
N HIS A 52 -5.06 -0.71 -0.40
CA HIS A 52 -4.34 -1.38 -1.48
C HIS A 52 -4.53 -0.66 -2.82
N ASP A 53 -5.76 -0.24 -3.10
CA ASP A 53 -6.10 0.45 -4.35
C ASP A 53 -5.40 1.81 -4.44
N PHE A 54 -5.22 2.50 -3.31
CA PHE A 54 -4.38 3.70 -3.23
C PHE A 54 -2.94 3.44 -3.73
N PHE A 55 -2.26 2.39 -3.24
CA PHE A 55 -0.89 2.11 -3.68
C PHE A 55 -0.81 1.60 -5.13
N LEU A 56 -1.82 0.88 -5.62
CA LEU A 56 -1.91 0.51 -7.04
C LEU A 56 -2.05 1.73 -7.94
N GLN A 57 -2.83 2.73 -7.53
CA GLN A 57 -2.93 4.00 -8.24
C GLN A 57 -1.59 4.73 -8.26
N GLN A 58 -0.89 4.81 -7.13
CA GLN A 58 0.46 5.41 -7.06
C GLN A 58 1.46 4.70 -8.00
N ALA A 59 1.41 3.37 -8.09
CA ALA A 59 2.24 2.60 -9.00
C ALA A 59 1.98 2.93 -10.48
N THR A 60 0.73 3.26 -10.83
CA THR A 60 0.33 3.60 -12.20
C THR A 60 0.67 5.05 -12.57
N GLU A 61 0.44 5.99 -11.64
CA GLU A 61 0.53 7.43 -11.92
C GLU A 61 1.95 7.99 -11.77
N GLN A 62 2.70 7.54 -10.75
CA GLN A 62 4.00 8.14 -10.43
C GLN A 62 5.18 7.35 -10.99
N GLY A 63 5.00 6.06 -11.27
CA GLY A 63 6.07 5.18 -11.79
C GLY A 63 7.26 4.99 -10.83
N VAL A 64 7.15 5.41 -9.57
CA VAL A 64 8.22 5.27 -8.57
C VAL A 64 8.24 3.90 -7.89
N ILE A 65 7.13 3.17 -7.98
CA ILE A 65 7.01 1.79 -7.54
C ILE A 65 6.38 0.94 -8.64
N LYS A 66 6.81 -0.31 -8.73
CA LYS A 66 6.24 -1.33 -9.62
C LYS A 66 5.46 -2.33 -8.79
N HIS A 67 4.24 -2.65 -9.20
CA HIS A 67 3.52 -3.78 -8.64
C HIS A 67 4.12 -5.10 -9.15
N LEU A 68 4.56 -5.97 -8.25
CA LEU A 68 5.18 -7.25 -8.57
C LEU A 68 4.23 -8.44 -8.44
N HIS A 69 3.41 -8.45 -7.39
CA HIS A 69 2.54 -9.58 -7.10
C HIS A 69 1.36 -9.16 -6.23
N GLY A 70 0.15 -9.60 -6.59
CA GLY A 70 -1.05 -9.46 -5.77
C GLY A 70 -1.61 -10.82 -5.39
N HIS A 71 -2.13 -10.94 -4.18
CA HIS A 71 -2.82 -12.13 -3.69
C HIS A 71 -4.11 -11.74 -2.96
N ARG A 72 -5.22 -12.38 -3.33
CA ARG A 72 -6.52 -12.23 -2.67
C ARG A 72 -6.96 -13.57 -2.11
N ALA A 73 -7.25 -13.57 -0.82
CA ALA A 73 -7.95 -14.65 -0.13
C ALA A 73 -9.36 -14.18 0.27
N ASP A 74 -10.13 -15.06 0.91
CA ASP A 74 -11.51 -14.79 1.33
C ASP A 74 -11.62 -13.49 2.16
N LYS A 75 -10.69 -13.28 3.10
CA LYS A 75 -10.80 -12.20 4.08
C LYS A 75 -9.57 -11.32 4.22
N TYR A 76 -8.56 -11.54 3.38
CA TYR A 76 -7.36 -10.73 3.41
C TYR A 76 -6.76 -10.57 2.02
N ARG A 77 -5.96 -9.52 1.85
CA ARG A 77 -5.31 -9.16 0.60
C ARG A 77 -3.84 -8.81 0.84
N LEU A 78 -3.00 -9.17 -0.12
CA LEU A 78 -1.60 -8.78 -0.19
C LEU A 78 -1.34 -8.12 -1.54
N ASP A 79 -0.51 -7.08 -1.54
CA ASP A 79 0.11 -6.55 -2.76
C ASP A 79 1.58 -6.23 -2.45
N LEU A 80 2.48 -6.77 -3.29
CA LEU A 80 3.93 -6.57 -3.21
C LEU A 80 4.36 -5.58 -4.28
N PHE A 81 5.01 -4.51 -3.84
CA PHE A 81 5.60 -3.49 -4.68
C PHE A 81 7.11 -3.47 -4.53
N GLU A 82 7.79 -2.98 -5.56
CA GLU A 82 9.23 -2.72 -5.55
C GLU A 82 9.49 -1.27 -5.96
N ARG A 83 10.39 -0.61 -5.22
CA ARG A 83 10.87 0.73 -5.56
C ARG A 83 11.69 0.68 -6.85
N ILE A 84 11.28 1.45 -7.84
CA ILE A 84 12.04 1.60 -9.09
C ILE A 84 13.06 2.73 -8.91
N ALA A 85 14.23 2.60 -9.53
CA ALA A 85 15.11 3.75 -9.69
C ALA A 85 14.40 4.81 -10.53
N THR A 86 14.27 6.02 -9.99
CA THR A 86 13.95 7.19 -10.81
C THR A 86 15.12 7.42 -11.77
N ALA A 87 14.82 7.49 -13.07
CA ALA A 87 15.82 7.78 -14.10
C ALA A 87 16.47 9.16 -13.90
#